data_AF-A0A6M3IZE7-F1
#
_entry.id   AF-A0A6M3IZE7-F1
#
_cell.length_a   1.000
_cell.length_b   1.000
_cell.length_c   1.000
_cell.angle_alpha   90.00
_cell.angle_beta   90.00
_cell.angle_gamma   90.00
#
_symmetry.space_group_name_H-M   'P 1'
#
loop_
_entity.id
_entity.type
_entity.pdbx_description
1 polymer ?
#
loop_
_entity_poly.entity_id
_entity_poly.type
_entity_poly.pdbx_seq_one_letter_code
_entity_poly.pdbx_strand_id
1 'polypeptide(L)'
;MSLTPAERQAAYRKRKAAGIPSLRETNRKTPAEKKAYIAKWMKAYHRRDDIQRAAKEARQKTKVLVLTHYGDGICACVACGEARTECLSIDHIYGGGQEHRDKVPDIKRLGFYRWLISRNYPIGYQTLCMNCQWVKRATNNETRKPCNKV
;
A
#
# COMPACT_ATOMS: atom_id res chain seq x y z
N MET A 1 25.81 -38.55 12.91
CA MET A 1 26.30 -38.88 14.26
C MET A 1 26.65 -37.59 14.97
N SER A 2 25.98 -37.29 16.08
CA SER A 2 26.22 -36.10 16.90
C SER A 2 27.47 -36.32 17.76
N LEU A 3 28.36 -35.33 17.80
CA LEU A 3 29.56 -35.40 18.64
C LEU A 3 29.18 -35.66 20.10
N THR A 4 29.93 -36.55 20.73
CA THR A 4 29.85 -36.82 22.17
C THR A 4 30.31 -35.59 22.96
N PRO A 5 29.91 -35.45 24.24
CA PRO A 5 30.34 -34.34 25.08
C PRO A 5 31.88 -34.19 25.18
N ALA A 6 32.61 -35.31 25.20
CA ALA A 6 34.07 -35.32 25.26
C ALA A 6 34.71 -34.79 23.96
N GLU A 7 34.18 -35.20 22.80
CA GLU A 7 34.66 -34.73 21.49
C GLU A 7 34.40 -33.23 21.30
N ARG A 8 33.25 -32.73 21.78
CA ARG A 8 32.96 -31.28 21.79
C ARG A 8 33.96 -30.50 22.64
N GLN A 9 34.30 -31.02 23.81
CA GLN A 9 35.26 -30.39 24.72
C GLN A 9 36.68 -30.37 24.12
N ALA A 10 37.10 -31.46 23.47
CA ALA A 10 38.38 -31.54 22.78
C ALA A 10 38.45 -30.56 21.59
N ALA A 11 37.38 -30.47 20.79
CA ALA A 11 37.30 -29.52 19.67
C ALA A 11 37.35 -28.06 20.14
N TYR A 12 36.68 -27.73 21.25
CA TYR A 12 36.75 -26.39 21.86
C TYR A 12 38.17 -26.03 22.30
N ARG A 13 38.87 -26.95 22.98
CA ARG A 13 40.26 -26.77 23.43
C ARG A 13 41.21 -26.57 22.24
N LYS A 14 41.09 -27.38 21.19
CA LYS A 14 41.91 -27.27 19.98
C LYS A 14 41.72 -25.93 19.27
N ARG A 15 40.47 -25.47 19.15
CA ARG A 15 40.14 -24.16 18.57
C ARG A 15 40.73 -23.02 19.39
N LYS A 16 40.61 -23.07 20.73
CA LYS A 16 41.16 -22.06 21.64
C LYS A 16 42.70 -22.03 21.59
N ALA A 17 43.36 -23.19 21.54
CA ALA A 17 44.82 -23.30 21.42
C ALA A 17 45.33 -22.75 20.08
N ALA A 18 44.55 -22.89 19.00
CA ALA A 18 44.85 -22.29 17.69
C ALA A 18 44.58 -20.77 17.63
N GLY A 19 44.20 -20.13 18.75
CA GLY A 19 43.90 -18.70 18.81
C GLY A 19 42.64 -18.30 18.01
N ILE A 20 41.81 -19.26 17.61
CA ILE A 20 40.62 -18.99 16.79
C ILE A 20 39.51 -18.45 17.70
N PRO A 21 39.07 -17.19 17.53
CA PRO A 21 38.05 -16.58 18.38
C PRO A 21 36.69 -17.27 18.21
N SER A 22 35.93 -17.32 19.30
CA SER A 22 34.57 -17.85 19.27
C SER A 22 33.63 -16.92 18.54
N LEU A 23 32.52 -17.46 18.02
CA LEU A 23 31.46 -16.66 17.38
C LEU A 23 30.96 -15.54 18.30
N ARG A 24 30.93 -15.76 19.62
CA ARG A 24 30.50 -14.76 20.61
C ARG A 24 31.52 -13.64 20.77
N GLU A 25 32.82 -13.96 20.66
CA GLU A 25 33.90 -12.97 20.68
C GLU A 25 33.95 -12.18 19.37
N THR A 26 33.82 -12.84 18.22
CA THR A 26 33.76 -12.16 16.92
C THR A 26 32.51 -11.31 16.75
N ASN A 27 31.39 -11.69 17.36
CA ASN A 27 30.14 -10.93 17.32
C ASN A 27 30.03 -9.86 18.43
N ARG A 28 31.04 -9.73 19.30
CA ARG A 28 31.03 -8.76 20.39
C ARG A 28 31.28 -7.36 19.82
N LYS A 29 30.20 -6.65 19.49
CA LYS A 29 30.26 -5.25 19.09
C LYS A 29 30.69 -4.37 20.27
N THR A 30 31.68 -3.53 20.03
CA THR A 30 32.07 -2.40 20.88
C THR A 30 30.90 -1.40 21.01
N PRO A 31 30.89 -0.52 22.04
CA PRO A 31 29.89 0.53 22.14
C PRO A 31 29.84 1.46 20.90
N ALA A 32 30.99 1.79 20.32
CA ALA A 32 31.08 2.59 19.10
C ALA A 32 30.42 1.90 17.90
N GLU A 33 30.68 0.61 17.68
CA GLU A 33 30.06 -0.16 16.60
C GLU A 33 28.55 -0.32 16.78
N LYS A 34 28.08 -0.49 18.02
CA LYS A 34 26.64 -0.48 18.33
C LYS A 34 26.01 0.88 18.00
N LYS A 35 26.65 1.98 18.39
CA LYS A 35 26.20 3.35 18.08
C LYS A 35 26.15 3.58 16.57
N ALA A 36 27.18 3.19 15.82
CA ALA A 36 27.23 3.31 14.37
C ALA A 36 26.13 2.46 13.69
N TYR A 37 25.89 1.24 14.18
CA TYR A 37 24.81 0.37 13.70
C TYR A 37 23.43 1.01 13.92
N ILE A 38 23.16 1.52 15.13
CA ILE A 38 21.90 2.19 15.47
C ILE A 38 21.73 3.44 14.60
N ALA A 39 22.78 4.26 14.44
CA ALA A 39 22.73 5.45 13.59
C ALA A 39 22.41 5.12 12.13
N LYS A 40 23.03 4.06 11.57
CA LYS A 40 22.73 3.57 10.21
C LYS A 40 21.28 3.09 10.11
N TRP A 41 20.80 2.31 11.08
CA TRP A 41 19.43 1.83 11.12
C TRP A 41 18.42 2.97 11.21
N MET A 42 18.65 3.92 12.13
CA MET A 42 17.82 5.12 12.30
C MET A 42 17.76 5.93 11.00
N LYS A 43 18.90 6.16 10.33
CA LYS A 43 18.92 6.88 9.04
C LYS A 43 18.08 6.17 7.97
N ALA A 44 18.17 4.83 7.89
CA ALA A 44 17.36 4.05 6.97
C ALA A 44 15.87 4.08 7.31
N TYR A 45 15.54 4.01 8.60
CA TYR A 45 14.18 4.08 9.13
C TYR A 45 13.52 5.44 8.79
N HIS A 46 14.18 6.55 9.14
CA HIS A 46 13.66 7.89 8.83
C HIS A 46 13.48 8.09 7.33
N ARG A 47 14.46 7.66 6.50
CA ARG A 47 14.33 7.70 5.04
C ARG A 47 13.09 6.95 4.55
N ARG A 48 12.81 5.77 5.11
CA ARG A 48 11.63 4.97 4.75
C ARG A 48 10.34 5.70 5.14
N ASP A 49 10.31 6.30 6.32
CA ASP A 49 9.15 7.06 6.80
C ASP A 49 8.90 8.30 5.94
N ASP A 50 9.95 9.03 5.57
CA ASP A 50 9.86 10.19 4.67
C ASP A 50 9.27 9.80 3.31
N ILE A 51 9.75 8.70 2.73
CA ILE A 51 9.23 8.15 1.46
C ILE A 51 7.74 7.78 1.60
N GLN A 52 7.36 7.14 2.70
CA GLN A 52 5.96 6.76 2.94
C GLN A 52 5.05 7.98 3.11
N ARG A 53 5.50 9.02 3.84
CA ARG A 53 4.75 10.27 3.99
C ARG A 53 4.58 10.97 2.65
N ALA A 54 5.66 11.15 1.89
CA ALA A 54 5.60 11.75 0.55
C ALA A 54 4.66 10.97 -0.38
N ALA A 55 4.71 9.64 -0.35
CA ALA A 55 3.81 8.80 -1.13
C ALA A 55 2.34 8.94 -0.70
N LYS A 56 2.06 9.05 0.61
CA LYS A 56 0.71 9.29 1.14
C LYS A 56 0.19 10.66 0.67
N GLU A 57 0.99 11.71 0.80
CA GLU A 57 0.63 13.06 0.34
C GLU A 57 0.35 13.11 -1.16
N ALA A 58 1.20 12.48 -1.98
CA ALA A 58 0.99 12.40 -3.41
C ALA A 58 -0.31 11.67 -3.78
N ARG A 59 -0.66 10.59 -3.07
CA ARG A 59 -1.94 9.89 -3.26
C ARG A 59 -3.13 10.77 -2.87
N GLN A 60 -3.04 11.51 -1.77
CA GLN A 60 -4.12 12.41 -1.35
C GLN A 60 -4.32 13.56 -2.33
N LYS A 61 -3.23 14.20 -2.79
CA LYS A 61 -3.30 15.23 -3.85
C LYS A 61 -3.95 14.70 -5.12
N THR A 62 -3.52 13.52 -5.57
CA THR A 62 -4.11 12.83 -6.73
C THR A 62 -5.59 12.55 -6.54
N LYS A 63 -5.97 12.06 -5.35
CA LYS A 63 -7.37 11.78 -5.00
C LYS A 63 -8.23 13.04 -5.05
N VAL A 64 -7.80 14.13 -4.40
CA VAL A 64 -8.54 15.39 -4.40
C VAL A 64 -8.70 15.92 -5.81
N LEU A 65 -7.63 15.98 -6.62
CA LEU A 65 -7.70 16.47 -8.00
C LEU A 65 -8.74 15.73 -8.85
N VAL A 66 -8.74 14.40 -8.79
CA VAL A 66 -9.66 13.56 -9.55
C VAL A 66 -11.09 13.71 -9.03
N LEU A 67 -11.29 13.70 -7.72
CA LEU A 67 -12.62 13.86 -7.13
C LEU A 67 -13.22 15.24 -7.40
N THR A 68 -12.41 16.30 -7.37
CA THR A 68 -12.84 17.64 -7.75
C THR A 68 -13.25 17.71 -9.22
N HIS A 69 -12.46 17.10 -10.11
CA HIS A 69 -12.78 17.10 -11.54
C HIS A 69 -14.14 16.45 -11.83
N TYR A 70 -14.39 15.27 -11.25
CA TYR A 70 -15.65 14.53 -11.45
C TYR A 70 -16.76 14.92 -10.45
N GLY A 71 -16.51 15.91 -9.59
CA GLY A 71 -17.45 16.48 -8.62
C GLY A 71 -17.94 17.87 -9.03
N ASP A 72 -18.01 18.13 -10.33
CA ASP A 72 -18.41 19.42 -10.90
C ASP A 72 -17.58 20.61 -10.40
N GLY A 73 -16.27 20.39 -10.25
CA GLY A 73 -15.33 21.42 -9.76
C GLY A 73 -15.28 21.54 -8.24
N ILE A 74 -16.06 20.74 -7.51
CA ILE A 74 -16.07 20.69 -6.05
C ILE A 74 -15.66 19.28 -5.60
N CYS A 75 -14.81 19.16 -4.58
CA CYS A 75 -14.45 17.86 -4.02
C CYS A 75 -15.59 17.34 -3.12
N ALA A 76 -16.74 17.05 -3.71
CA ALA A 76 -17.94 16.61 -3.02
C ALA A 76 -18.72 15.59 -3.84
N CYS A 77 -19.58 14.82 -3.17
CA CYS A 77 -20.54 13.96 -3.82
C CYS A 77 -21.54 14.79 -4.62
N VAL A 78 -21.65 14.54 -5.94
CA VAL A 78 -22.58 15.27 -6.81
C VAL A 78 -24.05 15.03 -6.46
N ALA A 79 -24.36 13.93 -5.75
CA ALA A 79 -25.73 13.56 -5.40
C ALA A 79 -26.19 14.11 -4.03
N CYS A 80 -25.32 14.21 -3.03
CA CYS A 80 -25.72 14.57 -1.66
C CYS A 80 -24.83 15.63 -0.98
N GLY A 81 -23.78 16.11 -1.63
CA GLY A 81 -22.91 17.16 -1.11
C GLY A 81 -21.93 16.73 0.00
N GLU A 82 -21.86 15.44 0.37
CA GLU A 82 -20.81 14.94 1.28
C GLU A 82 -19.42 15.37 0.78
N ALA A 83 -18.62 15.98 1.66
CA ALA A 83 -17.34 16.59 1.30
C ALA A 83 -16.13 15.92 1.98
N ARG A 84 -16.35 14.99 2.93
CA ARG A 84 -15.26 14.22 3.54
C ARG A 84 -14.64 13.31 2.50
N THR A 85 -13.43 13.63 2.09
CA THR A 85 -12.71 12.94 1.01
C THR A 85 -12.57 11.43 1.24
N GLU A 86 -12.57 10.98 2.49
CA GLU A 86 -12.53 9.58 2.93
C GLU A 86 -13.79 8.82 2.51
N CYS A 87 -14.94 9.49 2.48
CA CYS A 87 -16.22 8.94 2.07
C CYS A 87 -16.43 8.94 0.55
N LEU A 88 -15.60 9.69 -0.18
CA LEU A 88 -15.72 9.90 -1.62
C LEU A 88 -14.93 8.89 -2.45
N SER A 89 -15.53 8.52 -3.57
CA SER A 89 -14.97 7.64 -4.59
C SER A 89 -15.46 8.01 -5.99
N ILE A 90 -14.79 7.46 -7.02
CA ILE A 90 -15.23 7.59 -8.40
C ILE A 90 -16.19 6.46 -8.76
N ASP A 91 -17.36 6.84 -9.25
CA ASP A 91 -18.39 5.95 -9.78
C ASP A 91 -18.44 5.99 -11.31
N HIS A 92 -18.79 4.87 -11.92
CA HIS A 92 -19.05 4.77 -13.35
C HIS A 92 -20.52 5.11 -13.60
N ILE A 93 -20.79 6.20 -14.32
CA ILE A 93 -22.16 6.70 -14.58
C ILE A 93 -23.03 5.57 -15.16
N TYR A 94 -22.51 4.87 -16.17
CA TYR A 94 -23.21 3.78 -16.87
C TYR A 94 -23.00 2.38 -16.26
N GLY A 95 -22.47 2.30 -15.04
CA GLY A 95 -22.13 1.01 -14.41
C GLY A 95 -20.91 0.34 -15.05
N GLY A 96 -20.80 -0.99 -14.97
CA GLY A 96 -19.74 -1.77 -15.63
C GLY A 96 -18.32 -1.59 -15.02
N GLY A 97 -18.20 -0.96 -13.85
CA GLY A 97 -16.89 -0.63 -13.30
C GLY A 97 -16.00 -1.83 -12.98
N GLN A 98 -16.58 -3.00 -12.68
CA GLN A 98 -15.82 -4.23 -12.51
C GLN A 98 -15.17 -4.68 -13.83
N GLU A 99 -15.98 -4.77 -14.89
CA GLU A 99 -15.52 -5.17 -16.21
C GLU A 99 -14.46 -4.22 -16.76
N HIS A 100 -14.66 -2.91 -16.57
CA HIS A 100 -13.66 -1.91 -16.98
C HIS A 100 -12.30 -2.15 -16.28
N ARG A 101 -12.31 -2.39 -14.96
CA ARG A 101 -11.07 -2.69 -14.20
C ARG A 101 -10.41 -4.00 -14.62
N ASP A 102 -11.19 -4.97 -15.09
CA ASP A 102 -10.66 -6.25 -15.55
C ASP A 102 -10.06 -6.14 -16.96
N LYS A 103 -10.71 -5.39 -17.86
CA LYS A 103 -10.32 -5.24 -19.27
C LYS A 103 -9.20 -4.23 -19.53
N VAL A 104 -8.87 -3.36 -18.59
CA VAL A 104 -7.84 -2.33 -18.78
C VAL A 104 -6.63 -2.59 -17.86
N PRO A 105 -5.57 -3.26 -18.38
CA PRO A 105 -4.38 -3.61 -17.59
C PRO A 105 -3.67 -2.41 -16.97
N ASP A 106 -3.71 -1.25 -17.64
CA ASP A 106 -3.13 -0.01 -17.15
C ASP A 106 -3.73 0.43 -15.81
N ILE A 107 -5.00 0.14 -15.54
CA ILE A 107 -5.63 0.47 -14.25
C ILE A 107 -4.98 -0.33 -13.12
N LYS A 108 -4.63 -1.61 -13.36
CA LYS A 108 -3.94 -2.46 -12.38
C LYS A 108 -2.49 -1.98 -12.14
N ARG A 109 -1.81 -1.52 -13.19
CA ARG A 109 -0.43 -1.00 -13.11
C ARG A 109 -0.33 0.38 -12.45
N LEU A 110 -1.19 1.32 -12.86
CA LEU A 110 -1.09 2.72 -12.46
C LEU A 110 -1.97 3.05 -11.25
N GLY A 111 -3.03 2.28 -11.02
CA GLY A 111 -4.12 2.67 -10.13
C GLY A 111 -5.14 3.56 -10.85
N PHE A 112 -6.41 3.44 -10.46
CA PHE A 112 -7.52 4.03 -11.21
C PHE A 112 -7.45 5.56 -11.35
N TYR A 113 -7.07 6.28 -10.29
CA TYR A 113 -7.01 7.75 -10.35
C TYR A 113 -5.88 8.26 -11.24
N ARG A 114 -4.72 7.60 -11.20
CA ARG A 114 -3.61 7.94 -12.11
C ARG A 114 -3.95 7.60 -13.56
N TRP A 115 -4.69 6.52 -13.77
CA TRP A 115 -5.21 6.17 -15.09
C TRP A 115 -6.14 7.28 -15.62
N LEU A 116 -7.10 7.77 -14.83
CA LEU A 116 -8.00 8.86 -15.22
C LEU A 116 -7.21 10.11 -15.64
N ILE A 117 -6.20 10.50 -14.86
CA ILE A 117 -5.32 11.63 -15.19
C ILE A 117 -4.55 11.37 -16.49
N SER A 118 -3.97 10.18 -16.66
CA SER A 118 -3.19 9.82 -17.85
C SER A 118 -4.02 9.79 -19.14
N ARG A 119 -5.34 9.66 -19.01
CA ARG A 119 -6.29 9.68 -20.12
C ARG A 119 -6.97 11.05 -20.28
N ASN A 120 -6.42 12.09 -19.67
CA ASN A 120 -6.93 13.46 -19.71
C ASN A 120 -8.40 13.57 -19.25
N TYR A 121 -8.73 12.88 -18.16
CA TYR A 121 -10.06 12.89 -17.54
C TYR A 121 -11.20 12.54 -18.51
N PRO A 122 -11.28 11.27 -18.96
CA PRO A 122 -12.36 10.84 -19.85
C PRO A 122 -13.73 11.03 -19.20
N ILE A 123 -14.76 11.25 -20.03
CA ILE A 123 -16.16 11.31 -19.58
C ILE A 123 -16.67 9.93 -19.11
N GLY A 124 -17.85 9.90 -18.47
CA GLY A 124 -18.51 8.66 -18.03
C GLY A 124 -18.26 8.30 -16.56
N TYR A 125 -17.67 9.23 -15.79
CA TYR A 125 -17.42 9.07 -14.36
C TYR A 125 -17.99 10.25 -13.57
N GLN A 126 -18.28 10.01 -12.30
CA GLN A 126 -18.80 11.00 -11.35
C GLN A 126 -18.23 10.75 -9.96
N THR A 127 -18.12 11.80 -9.16
CA THR A 127 -17.74 11.71 -7.74
C THR A 127 -18.96 11.44 -6.89
N LEU A 128 -18.99 10.29 -6.21
CA LEU A 128 -20.03 9.92 -5.26
C LEU A 128 -19.46 9.55 -3.90
N CYS A 129 -20.23 9.81 -2.85
CA CYS A 129 -19.98 9.18 -1.57
C CYS A 129 -20.37 7.69 -1.64
N MET A 130 -19.75 6.86 -0.79
CA MET A 130 -20.01 5.42 -0.80
C MET A 130 -21.50 5.08 -0.60
N ASN A 131 -22.23 5.84 0.22
CA ASN A 131 -23.65 5.59 0.43
C ASN A 131 -24.47 5.85 -0.84
N CYS A 132 -24.28 7.00 -1.51
CA CYS A 132 -24.96 7.30 -2.77
C CYS A 132 -24.58 6.31 -3.87
N GLN A 133 -23.32 5.85 -3.90
CA GLN A 133 -22.92 4.81 -4.85
C GLN A 133 -23.65 3.49 -4.60
N TRP A 134 -23.85 3.09 -3.34
CA TRP A 134 -24.62 1.89 -3.01
C TRP A 134 -26.10 2.03 -3.33
N VAL A 135 -26.70 3.20 -3.03
CA VAL A 135 -28.07 3.53 -3.41
C VAL A 135 -28.23 3.42 -4.93
N LYS A 136 -27.35 4.06 -5.71
CA LYS A 136 -27.35 3.95 -7.18
C LYS A 136 -27.30 2.51 -7.65
N ARG A 137 -26.39 1.69 -7.11
CA ARG A 137 -26.28 0.26 -7.48
C ARG A 137 -27.56 -0.52 -7.21
N ALA A 138 -28.22 -0.25 -6.08
CA ALA A 138 -29.48 -0.90 -5.70
C ALA A 138 -30.63 -0.43 -6.60
N THR A 139 -30.75 0.87 -6.86
CA THR A 139 -31.81 1.45 -7.71
C THR A 139 -31.66 1.02 -9.17
N ASN A 140 -30.42 0.94 -9.67
CA ASN A 140 -30.13 0.61 -11.06
C ASN A 140 -29.94 -0.90 -11.30
N ASN A 141 -30.10 -1.75 -10.27
CA ASN A 141 -29.82 -3.19 -10.34
C ASN A 141 -28.43 -3.52 -10.93
N GLU A 142 -27.41 -2.76 -10.54
CA GLU A 142 -26.02 -2.94 -11.02
C GLU A 142 -25.29 -4.11 -10.32
N THR A 143 -25.97 -4.86 -9.45
CA THR A 143 -25.43 -6.04 -8.78
C THR A 143 -25.43 -7.25 -9.72
N ARG A 144 -24.37 -8.08 -9.63
CA ARG A 144 -24.24 -9.26 -10.49
C ARG A 144 -25.31 -10.31 -10.16
N LYS A 145 -25.99 -10.71 -11.24
CA LYS A 145 -26.95 -11.80 -11.42
C LYS A 145 -28.22 -11.69 -10.56
N PRO A 146 -29.42 -11.87 -11.14
CA PRO A 146 -30.56 -12.21 -10.32
C PRO A 146 -30.16 -13.43 -9.50
N CYS A 147 -30.39 -13.37 -8.19
CA CYS A 147 -30.45 -14.59 -7.41
C CYS A 147 -31.57 -15.38 -8.08
N ASN A 148 -31.22 -16.43 -8.84
CA ASN A 148 -32.21 -17.40 -9.27
C ASN A 148 -32.86 -17.86 -7.97
N LYS A 149 -34.09 -17.41 -7.73
CA LYS A 149 -34.94 -17.94 -6.68
C LYS A 149 -35.11 -19.41 -7.07
N VAL A 150 -34.33 -20.28 -6.43
CA VAL A 150 -34.56 -21.72 -6.44
C VAL A 150 -35.92 -21.96 -5.78
#